data_AF-A0A0K1QTN5-F1
#
_entry.id   AF-A0A0K1QTN5-F1
#
_cell.length_a   1.000
_cell.length_b   1.000
_cell.length_c   1.000
_cell.angle_alpha   90.00
_cell.angle_beta   90.00
_cell.angle_gamma   90.00
#
_symmetry.space_group_name_H-M   'P 1'
#
loop_
_entity.id
_entity.type
_entity.pdbx_description
1 polymer ?
#
loop_
_entity_poly.entity_id
_entity_poly.type
_entity_poly.pdbx_seq_one_letter_code
_entity_poly.pdbx_strand_id
1 'polypeptide(L)'
;MTDPYLPATAFLRAIDDDWARHIAAIGPCLHQPHAARDPYESLVRAIAYQQLHAKAGDAIVGRLLALFPSTAFPRPDQILATGFDQLRGCGFSASKIATIQGIAQAALDGVVPDYATALAMDDEALIERLITLRGVGRWTVEMLLIYSLERPDILPADDFGVREGYRRLKGLEVQPTRKQMVEIGLGWSPYRTVAAWYLWRVTNK
;
A
#
# COMPACT_ATOMS: atom_id res chain seq x y z
N MET A 1 23.84 9.25 10.05
CA MET A 1 22.37 9.20 10.07
C MET A 1 22.01 7.76 10.44
N THR A 2 21.34 7.55 11.57
CA THR A 2 21.00 6.20 12.06
C THR A 2 19.90 5.63 11.16
N ASP A 3 20.11 4.43 10.62
CA ASP A 3 19.09 3.73 9.83
C ASP A 3 17.88 3.41 10.74
N PRO A 4 16.70 4.03 10.52
CA PRO A 4 15.54 3.85 11.39
C PRO A 4 14.98 2.42 11.33
N TYR A 5 15.29 1.66 10.28
CA TYR A 5 14.85 0.28 10.12
C TYR A 5 15.86 -0.74 10.61
N LEU A 6 17.03 -0.31 11.13
CA LEU A 6 18.05 -1.23 11.63
C LEU A 6 17.51 -2.25 12.65
N PRO A 7 16.65 -1.89 13.63
CA PRO A 7 16.07 -2.87 14.54
C PRO A 7 15.21 -3.92 13.82
N ALA A 8 14.38 -3.49 12.87
CA ALA A 8 13.53 -4.36 12.06
C ALA A 8 14.37 -5.30 11.18
N THR A 9 15.37 -4.75 10.48
CA THR A 9 16.28 -5.52 9.63
C THR A 9 17.09 -6.51 10.46
N ALA A 10 17.59 -6.14 11.63
CA ALA A 10 18.31 -7.05 12.53
C ALA A 10 17.40 -8.18 13.04
N PHE A 11 16.16 -7.84 13.42
CA PHE A 11 15.16 -8.81 13.86
C PHE A 11 14.86 -9.85 12.75
N LEU A 12 14.53 -9.39 11.54
CA LEU A 12 14.19 -10.27 10.43
C LEU A 12 15.38 -11.15 10.01
N ARG A 13 16.61 -10.61 10.00
CA ARG A 13 17.83 -11.38 9.72
C ARG A 13 18.06 -12.52 10.71
N ALA A 14 17.59 -12.41 11.95
CA ALA A 14 17.78 -13.40 12.98
C ALA A 14 16.74 -14.54 12.93
N ILE A 15 15.72 -14.44 12.07
CA ILE A 15 14.68 -15.47 11.94
C ILE A 15 15.27 -16.76 11.37
N ASP A 16 15.95 -16.67 10.22
CA ASP A 16 16.60 -17.80 9.55
C ASP A 16 17.57 -17.36 8.43
N ASP A 17 18.29 -18.32 7.88
CA ASP A 17 19.28 -18.12 6.81
C ASP A 17 18.69 -17.55 5.52
N ASP A 18 17.42 -17.85 5.19
CA ASP A 18 16.81 -17.30 3.98
C ASP A 18 16.61 -15.80 4.12
N TRP A 19 16.05 -15.36 5.24
CA TRP A 19 15.90 -13.94 5.57
C TRP A 19 17.26 -13.25 5.64
N ALA A 20 18.25 -13.86 6.31
CA ALA A 20 19.60 -13.31 6.40
C ALA A 20 20.23 -13.09 5.02
N ARG A 21 20.17 -14.10 4.13
CA ARG A 21 20.71 -14.02 2.76
C ARG A 21 19.97 -13.00 1.90
N HIS A 22 18.64 -12.97 1.97
CA HIS A 22 17.83 -12.04 1.18
C HIS A 22 18.08 -10.59 1.58
N ILE A 23 18.07 -10.31 2.89
CA ILE A 23 18.37 -8.97 3.41
C ILE A 23 19.79 -8.54 3.05
N ALA A 24 20.78 -9.44 3.13
CA ALA A 24 22.15 -9.13 2.71
C ALA A 24 22.25 -8.79 1.22
N ALA A 25 21.46 -9.45 0.36
CA ALA A 25 21.43 -9.18 -1.08
C ALA A 25 20.73 -7.86 -1.43
N ILE A 26 19.68 -7.48 -0.70
CA ILE A 26 18.93 -6.23 -0.93
C ILE A 26 19.63 -5.03 -0.29
N GLY A 27 20.28 -5.21 0.86
CA GLY A 27 20.87 -4.15 1.65
C GLY A 27 19.87 -3.49 2.63
N PRO A 28 20.15 -2.26 3.09
CA PRO A 28 19.34 -1.58 4.09
C PRO A 28 17.90 -1.33 3.58
N CYS A 29 16.95 -1.28 4.50
CA CYS A 29 15.57 -0.98 4.15
C CYS A 29 15.46 0.49 3.73
N LEU A 30 15.10 0.73 2.47
CA LEU A 30 14.86 2.05 1.90
C LEU A 30 13.36 2.34 1.80
N HIS A 31 12.56 1.84 2.75
CA HIS A 31 11.14 2.17 2.80
C HIS A 31 10.98 3.67 3.05
N GLN A 32 10.40 4.35 2.07
CA GLN A 32 10.14 5.78 2.10
C GLN A 32 8.62 5.98 2.18
N PRO A 33 8.03 5.95 3.39
CA PRO A 33 6.67 6.40 3.54
C PRO A 33 6.59 7.90 3.20
N HIS A 34 5.41 8.32 2.77
CA HIS A 34 5.08 9.71 2.63
C HIS A 34 4.23 10.11 3.84
N ALA A 35 4.93 10.31 4.96
CA ALA A 35 4.35 10.77 6.22
C ALA A 35 3.42 11.96 5.96
N ALA A 36 2.24 11.96 6.59
CA ALA A 36 1.23 13.00 6.44
C ALA A 36 0.61 13.17 5.05
N ARG A 37 0.79 12.21 4.12
CA ARG A 37 -0.07 12.13 2.93
C ARG A 37 -1.51 11.96 3.38
N ASP A 38 -2.37 12.81 2.84
CA ASP A 38 -3.79 12.79 3.13
C ASP A 38 -4.42 11.41 2.81
N PRO A 39 -5.29 10.85 3.68
CA PRO A 39 -5.87 9.54 3.47
C PRO A 39 -6.64 9.40 2.14
N TYR A 40 -7.32 10.45 1.68
CA TYR A 40 -8.00 10.44 0.39
C TYR A 40 -6.99 10.31 -0.77
N GLU A 41 -5.90 11.08 -0.74
CA GLU A 41 -4.84 10.96 -1.76
C GLU A 41 -4.25 9.54 -1.75
N SER A 42 -3.97 9.02 -0.56
CA SER A 42 -3.40 7.68 -0.39
C SER A 42 -4.29 6.59 -0.98
N LEU A 43 -5.60 6.66 -0.73
CA LEU A 43 -6.57 5.72 -1.27
C LEU A 43 -6.65 5.82 -2.80
N VAL A 44 -6.75 7.03 -3.36
CA VAL A 44 -6.80 7.22 -4.83
C VAL A 44 -5.54 6.65 -5.49
N ARG A 45 -4.35 6.90 -4.90
CA ARG A 45 -3.12 6.26 -5.36
C ARG A 45 -3.22 4.75 -5.27
N ALA A 46 -3.57 4.17 -4.13
CA ALA A 46 -3.68 2.72 -4.00
C ALA A 46 -4.61 2.08 -5.05
N ILE A 47 -5.75 2.71 -5.38
CA ILE A 47 -6.63 2.29 -6.48
C ILE A 47 -5.90 2.31 -7.84
N ALA A 48 -5.06 3.30 -8.11
CA ALA A 48 -4.25 3.36 -9.32
C ALA A 48 -3.33 2.13 -9.46
N TYR A 49 -2.71 1.66 -8.36
CA TYR A 49 -1.76 0.52 -8.37
C TYR A 49 -2.44 -0.86 -8.33
N GLN A 50 -3.73 -0.95 -7.95
CA GLN A 50 -4.43 -2.24 -7.88
C GLN A 50 -4.27 -3.06 -9.17
N GLN A 51 -3.87 -4.33 -9.01
CA GLN A 51 -3.73 -5.33 -10.09
C GLN A 51 -2.73 -4.95 -11.20
N LEU A 52 -1.81 -4.03 -10.93
CA LEU A 52 -0.80 -3.55 -11.89
C LEU A 52 0.60 -3.64 -11.30
N HIS A 53 1.61 -3.70 -12.16
CA HIS A 53 2.99 -3.49 -11.73
C HIS A 53 3.24 -2.01 -11.39
N ALA A 54 4.21 -1.72 -10.53
CA ALA A 54 4.49 -0.37 -10.02
C ALA A 54 4.56 0.71 -11.12
N LYS A 55 5.33 0.45 -12.20
CA LYS A 55 5.48 1.40 -13.33
C LYS A 55 4.15 1.80 -14.00
N ALA A 56 3.16 0.92 -14.02
CA ALA A 56 1.85 1.25 -14.61
C ALA A 56 1.02 2.11 -13.66
N GLY A 57 1.07 1.84 -12.35
CA GLY A 57 0.50 2.71 -11.32
C GLY A 57 1.11 4.11 -11.37
N ASP A 58 2.44 4.20 -11.42
CA ASP A 58 3.18 5.47 -11.52
C ASP A 58 2.72 6.29 -12.74
N ALA A 59 2.57 5.63 -13.90
CA ALA A 59 2.15 6.28 -15.14
C ALA A 59 0.70 6.79 -15.07
N ILE A 60 -0.22 6.04 -14.45
CA ILE A 60 -1.61 6.48 -14.25
C ILE A 60 -1.65 7.71 -13.34
N VAL A 61 -0.95 7.67 -12.21
CA VAL A 61 -0.92 8.80 -11.27
C VAL A 61 -0.24 10.02 -11.90
N GLY A 62 0.86 9.83 -12.63
CA GLY A 62 1.53 10.92 -13.34
C GLY A 62 0.61 11.63 -14.35
N ARG A 63 -0.19 10.87 -15.12
CA ARG A 63 -1.19 11.46 -16.02
C ARG A 63 -2.32 12.16 -15.29
N LEU A 64 -2.79 11.62 -14.15
CA LEU A 64 -3.78 12.29 -13.33
C LEU A 64 -3.27 13.64 -12.84
N LEU A 65 -2.04 13.69 -12.30
CA LEU A 65 -1.43 14.92 -11.81
C LEU A 65 -1.20 15.94 -12.95
N ALA A 66 -0.91 15.47 -14.15
CA ALA A 66 -0.76 16.35 -15.32
C ALA A 66 -2.06 17.08 -15.71
N LEU A 67 -3.24 16.59 -15.30
CA LEU A 67 -4.50 17.32 -15.45
C LEU A 67 -4.62 18.50 -14.47
N PHE A 68 -3.84 18.51 -13.38
CA PHE A 68 -3.92 19.49 -12.29
C PHE A 68 -2.55 20.10 -11.96
N PRO A 69 -1.89 20.80 -12.91
CA PRO A 69 -0.50 21.23 -12.78
C PRO A 69 -0.25 22.27 -11.67
N SER A 70 -1.31 22.91 -11.15
CA SER A 70 -1.22 23.93 -10.10
C SER A 70 -1.37 23.39 -8.67
N THR A 71 -1.54 22.07 -8.51
CA THR A 71 -1.75 21.42 -7.21
C THR A 71 -0.86 20.19 -7.06
N ALA A 72 -0.42 19.87 -5.84
CA ALA A 72 0.35 18.65 -5.59
C ALA A 72 -0.49 17.37 -5.84
N PHE A 73 -1.78 17.43 -5.54
CA PHE A 73 -2.77 16.39 -5.81
C PHE A 73 -4.16 17.03 -5.99
N PRO A 74 -5.02 16.53 -6.89
CA PRO A 74 -6.37 17.08 -7.06
C PRO A 74 -7.19 16.92 -5.79
N ARG A 75 -7.93 17.96 -5.41
CA ARG A 75 -8.90 17.90 -4.32
C ARG A 75 -10.07 16.98 -4.66
N PRO A 76 -10.82 16.48 -3.65
CA PRO A 76 -11.98 15.65 -3.89
C PRO A 76 -13.00 16.25 -4.86
N ASP A 77 -13.34 17.54 -4.72
CA ASP A 77 -14.30 18.22 -5.59
C ASP A 77 -13.78 18.36 -7.04
N GLN A 78 -12.47 18.45 -7.24
CA GLN A 78 -11.87 18.46 -8.57
C GLN A 78 -11.98 17.10 -9.25
N ILE A 79 -11.77 15.99 -8.53
CA ILE A 79 -11.98 14.64 -9.07
C ILE A 79 -13.45 14.42 -9.43
N LEU A 80 -14.39 14.88 -8.61
CA LEU A 80 -15.83 14.78 -8.90
C LEU A 80 -16.23 15.58 -10.14
N ALA A 81 -15.61 16.75 -10.35
CA ALA A 81 -15.84 17.58 -11.54
C ALA A 81 -15.13 17.06 -12.81
N THR A 82 -14.23 16.08 -12.70
CA THR A 82 -13.49 15.57 -13.85
C THR A 82 -14.33 14.59 -14.67
N GLY A 83 -14.41 14.82 -15.98
CA GLY A 83 -15.18 13.97 -16.88
C GLY A 83 -14.63 12.54 -16.96
N PHE A 84 -15.53 11.58 -17.18
CA PHE A 84 -15.19 10.16 -17.30
C PHE A 84 -14.07 9.92 -18.34
N ASP A 85 -14.16 10.54 -19.52
CA ASP A 85 -13.18 10.35 -20.61
C ASP A 85 -11.79 10.90 -20.26
N GLN A 86 -11.70 11.95 -19.45
CA GLN A 86 -10.42 12.48 -18.98
C GLN A 86 -9.74 11.50 -18.00
N LEU A 87 -10.51 10.96 -17.05
CA LEU A 87 -10.01 9.94 -16.12
C LEU A 87 -9.68 8.63 -16.85
N ARG A 88 -10.46 8.27 -17.87
CA ARG A 88 -10.18 7.13 -18.75
C ARG A 88 -8.88 7.35 -19.53
N GLY A 89 -8.65 8.56 -20.04
CA GLY A 89 -7.40 8.96 -20.70
C GLY A 89 -6.17 8.90 -19.79
N CYS A 90 -6.34 9.05 -18.46
CA CYS A 90 -5.27 8.80 -17.50
C CYS A 90 -4.92 7.31 -17.35
N GLY A 91 -5.79 6.40 -17.80
CA GLY A 91 -5.59 4.95 -17.73
C GLY A 91 -6.37 4.26 -16.62
N PHE A 92 -7.28 4.94 -15.92
CA PHE A 92 -8.19 4.29 -14.98
C PHE A 92 -9.22 3.43 -15.72
N SER A 93 -9.55 2.25 -15.20
CA SER A 93 -10.71 1.47 -15.66
C SER A 93 -12.02 2.14 -15.25
N ALA A 94 -13.14 1.78 -15.88
CA ALA A 94 -14.46 2.27 -15.47
C ALA A 94 -14.76 1.97 -14.00
N SER A 95 -14.36 0.79 -13.50
CA SER A 95 -14.49 0.44 -12.09
C SER A 95 -13.62 1.31 -11.18
N LYS A 96 -12.35 1.55 -11.55
CA LYS A 96 -11.46 2.43 -10.78
C LYS A 96 -11.95 3.87 -10.79
N ILE A 97 -12.50 4.36 -11.90
CA ILE A 97 -13.12 5.70 -11.98
C ILE A 97 -14.27 5.81 -10.99
N ALA A 98 -15.20 4.87 -10.99
CA ALA A 98 -16.31 4.86 -10.04
C ALA A 98 -15.81 4.81 -8.58
N THR A 99 -14.75 4.05 -8.31
CA THR A 99 -14.15 3.97 -6.97
C THR A 99 -13.47 5.27 -6.55
N ILE A 100 -12.66 5.92 -7.39
CA ILE A 100 -12.00 7.18 -7.01
C ILE A 100 -13.00 8.34 -6.88
N GLN A 101 -14.09 8.35 -7.65
CA GLN A 101 -15.21 9.27 -7.46
C GLN A 101 -15.94 9.00 -6.14
N GLY A 102 -16.18 7.72 -5.81
CA GLY A 102 -16.75 7.34 -4.51
C GLY A 102 -15.87 7.74 -3.32
N ILE A 103 -14.55 7.55 -3.44
CA ILE A 103 -13.56 7.99 -2.44
C ILE A 103 -13.57 9.52 -2.30
N ALA A 104 -13.65 10.25 -3.41
CA ALA A 104 -13.74 11.71 -3.39
C ALA A 104 -15.00 12.20 -2.69
N GLN A 105 -16.17 11.64 -3.01
CA GLN A 105 -17.42 11.97 -2.32
C GLN A 105 -17.32 11.63 -0.82
N ALA A 106 -16.82 10.44 -0.49
CA ALA A 106 -16.63 10.00 0.89
C ALA A 106 -15.67 10.89 1.70
N ALA A 107 -14.70 11.53 1.07
CA ALA A 107 -13.84 12.52 1.71
C ALA A 107 -14.60 13.83 2.03
N LEU A 108 -15.44 14.31 1.11
CA LEU A 108 -16.29 15.48 1.37
C LEU A 108 -17.36 15.20 2.44
N ASP A 109 -17.86 13.97 2.50
CA ASP A 109 -18.86 13.53 3.49
C ASP A 109 -18.23 13.18 4.86
N GLY A 110 -16.89 13.21 4.97
CA GLY A 110 -16.16 12.87 6.19
C GLY A 110 -16.09 11.37 6.50
N VAL A 111 -16.52 10.49 5.58
CA VAL A 111 -16.35 9.03 5.72
C VAL A 111 -14.87 8.65 5.59
N VAL A 112 -14.15 9.22 4.62
CA VAL A 112 -12.68 9.17 4.60
C VAL A 112 -12.19 10.25 5.58
N PRO A 113 -11.54 9.86 6.70
CA PRO A 113 -11.08 10.83 7.69
C PRO A 113 -9.90 11.65 7.16
N ASP A 114 -9.66 12.82 7.76
CA ASP A 114 -8.41 13.53 7.60
C ASP A 114 -7.23 12.76 8.23
N TYR A 115 -6.01 13.21 7.96
CA TYR A 115 -4.81 12.54 8.46
C TYR A 115 -4.76 12.43 9.99
N ALA A 116 -5.07 13.51 10.72
CA ALA A 116 -4.99 13.51 12.18
C ALA A 116 -5.98 12.53 12.82
N THR A 117 -7.20 12.47 12.29
CA THR A 117 -8.21 11.50 12.72
C THR A 117 -7.80 10.08 12.38
N ALA A 118 -7.32 9.84 11.15
CA ALA A 118 -6.84 8.52 10.72
C ALA A 118 -5.68 8.02 11.60
N LEU A 119 -4.74 8.90 11.94
CA LEU A 119 -3.57 8.58 12.76
C LEU A 119 -3.96 8.13 14.18
N ALA A 120 -5.02 8.72 14.73
CA ALA A 120 -5.54 8.41 16.07
C ALA A 120 -6.43 7.15 16.11
N MET A 121 -6.84 6.62 14.95
CA MET A 121 -7.66 5.41 14.88
C MET A 121 -6.82 4.13 14.99
N ASP A 122 -7.44 3.09 15.55
CA ASP A 122 -6.94 1.72 15.45
C ASP A 122 -6.95 1.24 13.99
N ASP A 123 -6.00 0.38 13.66
CA ASP A 123 -5.79 -0.11 12.29
C ASP A 123 -7.01 -0.89 11.78
N GLU A 124 -7.58 -1.79 12.58
CA GLU A 124 -8.75 -2.58 12.18
C GLU A 124 -10.01 -1.72 12.10
N ALA A 125 -10.19 -0.77 13.03
CA ALA A 125 -11.30 0.17 12.96
C ALA A 125 -11.25 1.05 11.69
N LEU A 126 -10.06 1.49 11.27
CA LEU A 126 -9.90 2.25 10.03
C LEU A 126 -10.16 1.38 8.79
N ILE A 127 -9.71 0.12 8.82
CA ILE A 127 -10.01 -0.86 7.76
C ILE A 127 -11.52 -1.07 7.64
N GLU A 128 -12.21 -1.45 8.72
CA GLU A 128 -13.65 -1.71 8.72
C GLU A 128 -14.46 -0.51 8.22
N ARG A 129 -14.08 0.70 8.63
CA ARG A 129 -14.69 1.94 8.15
C ARG A 129 -14.55 2.10 6.63
N LEU A 130 -13.33 1.95 6.10
CA LEU A 130 -13.03 2.28 4.71
C LEU A 130 -13.41 1.19 3.70
N ILE A 131 -13.47 -0.09 4.11
CA ILE A 131 -13.92 -1.18 3.21
C ILE A 131 -15.41 -1.12 2.86
N THR A 132 -16.18 -0.25 3.53
CA THR A 132 -17.56 0.06 3.14
C THR A 132 -17.64 0.75 1.77
N LEU A 133 -16.54 1.37 1.32
CA LEU A 133 -16.47 2.06 0.03
C LEU A 133 -16.31 1.05 -1.11
N ARG A 134 -17.19 1.15 -2.12
CA ARG A 134 -17.18 0.25 -3.28
C ARG A 134 -15.82 0.28 -4.01
N GLY A 135 -15.15 -0.86 -4.04
CA GLY A 135 -13.84 -1.05 -4.70
C GLY A 135 -12.63 -0.74 -3.82
N VAL A 136 -12.85 -0.30 -2.57
CA VAL A 136 -11.83 -0.25 -1.53
C VAL A 136 -11.87 -1.58 -0.77
N GLY A 137 -10.84 -2.39 -0.96
CA GLY A 137 -10.63 -3.60 -0.18
C GLY A 137 -9.62 -3.38 0.93
N ARG A 138 -9.46 -4.38 1.82
CA ARG A 138 -8.47 -4.38 2.91
C ARG A 138 -7.07 -3.99 2.42
N TRP A 139 -6.60 -4.60 1.33
CA TRP A 139 -5.30 -4.27 0.73
C TRP A 139 -5.12 -2.78 0.45
N THR A 140 -6.16 -2.09 -0.06
CA THR A 140 -6.10 -0.65 -0.34
C THR A 140 -5.89 0.16 0.93
N VAL A 141 -6.55 -0.24 2.03
CA VAL A 141 -6.40 0.42 3.33
C VAL A 141 -5.04 0.07 3.96
N GLU A 142 -4.56 -1.15 3.83
CA GLU A 142 -3.22 -1.54 4.30
C GLU A 142 -2.12 -0.72 3.59
N MET A 143 -2.29 -0.35 2.32
CA MET A 143 -1.37 0.58 1.64
C MET A 143 -1.41 1.98 2.26
N LEU A 144 -2.58 2.46 2.70
CA LEU A 144 -2.70 3.70 3.48
C LEU A 144 -1.96 3.58 4.83
N LEU A 145 -2.17 2.48 5.55
CA LEU A 145 -1.53 2.24 6.85
C LEU A 145 0.00 2.23 6.73
N ILE A 146 0.53 1.55 5.70
CA ILE A 146 1.97 1.42 5.46
C ILE A 146 2.59 2.76 5.02
N TYR A 147 2.06 3.38 3.96
CA TYR A 147 2.77 4.47 3.28
C TYR A 147 2.42 5.87 3.80
N SER A 148 1.26 6.04 4.45
CA SER A 148 0.83 7.37 4.89
C SER A 148 0.77 7.47 6.42
N LEU A 149 0.29 6.43 7.11
CA LEU A 149 0.23 6.39 8.58
C LEU A 149 1.47 5.75 9.24
N GLU A 150 2.41 5.27 8.44
CA GLU A 150 3.71 4.73 8.90
C GLU A 150 3.57 3.59 9.93
N ARG A 151 2.51 2.80 9.83
CA ARG A 151 2.27 1.67 10.74
C ARG A 151 3.37 0.62 10.53
N PRO A 152 4.15 0.26 11.56
CA PRO A 152 5.32 -0.61 11.39
C PRO A 152 4.97 -2.10 11.28
N ASP A 153 3.75 -2.47 11.66
CA ASP A 153 3.37 -3.88 11.85
C ASP A 153 2.16 -4.32 11.00
N ILE A 154 2.12 -3.89 9.74
CA ILE A 154 1.08 -4.26 8.77
C ILE A 154 1.58 -5.37 7.85
N LEU A 155 0.82 -6.45 7.75
CA LEU A 155 1.04 -7.50 6.77
C LEU A 155 -0.10 -7.50 5.75
N PRO A 156 0.13 -7.05 4.50
CA PRO A 156 -0.88 -7.16 3.45
C PRO A 156 -0.94 -8.60 2.93
N ALA A 157 -1.57 -9.49 3.71
CA ALA A 157 -1.60 -10.93 3.45
C ALA A 157 -2.32 -11.32 2.15
N ASP A 158 -3.14 -10.41 1.60
CA ASP A 158 -3.82 -10.56 0.32
C ASP A 158 -2.96 -10.10 -0.87
N ASP A 159 -1.83 -9.44 -0.62
CA ASP A 159 -0.92 -8.93 -1.67
C ASP A 159 -0.21 -10.08 -2.37
N PHE A 160 -0.42 -10.18 -3.69
CA PHE A 160 0.21 -11.20 -4.52
C PHE A 160 1.74 -11.12 -4.45
N GLY A 161 2.32 -9.91 -4.46
CA GLY A 161 3.75 -9.69 -4.44
C GLY A 161 4.39 -10.15 -3.12
N VAL A 162 3.75 -9.90 -1.98
CA VAL A 162 4.20 -10.39 -0.67
C VAL A 162 4.13 -11.91 -0.60
N ARG A 163 3.00 -12.51 -1.02
CA ARG A 163 2.81 -13.97 -1.02
C ARG A 163 3.80 -14.67 -1.94
N GLU A 164 3.98 -14.14 -3.14
CA GLU A 164 4.93 -14.65 -4.13
C GLU A 164 6.38 -14.45 -3.68
N GLY A 165 6.67 -13.30 -3.05
CA GLY A 165 7.96 -13.04 -2.45
C GLY A 165 8.31 -14.07 -1.38
N TYR A 166 7.36 -14.41 -0.51
CA TYR A 166 7.60 -15.41 0.52
C TYR A 166 7.76 -16.82 -0.07
N ARG A 167 6.91 -17.18 -1.04
CA ARG A 167 7.05 -18.45 -1.77
C ARG A 167 8.45 -18.62 -2.31
N ARG A 168 8.98 -17.59 -2.97
CA ARG A 168 10.32 -17.60 -3.55
C ARG A 168 11.43 -17.59 -2.49
N LEU A 169 11.30 -16.74 -1.47
CA LEU A 169 12.24 -16.66 -0.36
C LEU A 169 12.46 -18.04 0.27
N LYS A 170 11.39 -18.82 0.41
CA LYS A 170 11.38 -20.15 1.03
C LYS A 170 11.49 -21.32 0.06
N GLY A 171 11.63 -21.06 -1.23
CA GLY A 171 11.68 -22.12 -2.26
C GLY A 171 10.45 -23.03 -2.28
N LEU A 172 9.27 -22.51 -1.91
CA LEU A 172 8.03 -23.30 -1.87
C LEU A 172 7.51 -23.53 -3.29
N GLU A 173 6.96 -24.72 -3.53
CA GLU A 173 6.33 -25.05 -4.82
C GLU A 173 5.07 -24.23 -5.06
N VAL A 174 4.28 -24.02 -4.01
CA VAL A 174 2.97 -23.35 -4.08
C VAL A 174 2.97 -22.07 -3.24
N GLN A 175 2.34 -21.03 -3.80
CA GLN A 175 2.17 -19.76 -3.08
C GLN A 175 1.30 -19.96 -1.83
N PRO A 176 1.74 -19.52 -0.64
CA PRO A 176 0.93 -19.64 0.57
C PRO A 176 -0.41 -18.92 0.41
N THR A 177 -1.45 -19.49 1.00
CA THR A 177 -2.76 -18.85 1.13
C THR A 177 -2.70 -17.64 2.07
N ARG A 178 -3.68 -16.75 2.00
CA ARG A 178 -3.85 -15.63 2.95
C ARG A 178 -3.77 -16.10 4.41
N LYS A 179 -4.48 -17.19 4.76
CA LYS A 179 -4.49 -17.73 6.12
C LYS A 179 -3.10 -18.17 6.58
N GLN A 180 -2.35 -18.85 5.69
CA GLN A 180 -0.97 -19.24 5.99
C GLN A 180 -0.08 -18.01 6.16
N MET A 181 -0.22 -16.98 5.32
CA MET A 181 0.55 -15.75 5.47
C MET A 181 0.29 -15.06 6.80
N VAL A 182 -0.96 -15.00 7.26
CA VAL A 182 -1.30 -14.40 8.57
C VAL A 182 -0.57 -15.14 9.70
N GLU A 183 -0.58 -16.48 9.68
CA GLU A 183 0.10 -17.30 10.68
C GLU A 183 1.62 -17.12 10.64
N ILE A 184 2.22 -17.23 9.45
CA ILE A 184 3.66 -17.04 9.25
C ILE A 184 4.08 -15.62 9.70
N GLY A 185 3.25 -14.63 9.40
CA GLY A 185 3.47 -13.23 9.73
C GLY A 185 3.59 -12.94 11.22
N LEU A 186 3.06 -13.80 12.09
CA LEU A 186 3.22 -13.66 13.54
C LEU A 186 4.71 -13.64 13.94
N GLY A 187 5.55 -14.41 13.23
CA GLY A 187 7.00 -14.43 13.45
C GLY A 187 7.73 -13.16 13.00
N TRP A 188 7.05 -12.23 12.33
CA TRP A 188 7.63 -10.97 11.83
C TRP A 188 7.22 -9.76 12.67
N SER A 189 6.26 -9.91 13.58
CA SER A 189 5.83 -8.84 14.48
C SER A 189 6.96 -8.49 15.46
N PRO A 190 7.21 -7.18 15.74
CA PRO A 190 6.39 -6.02 15.40
C PRO A 190 6.79 -5.28 14.10
N TYR A 191 7.44 -5.97 13.15
CA TYR A 191 8.04 -5.37 11.95
C TYR A 191 7.48 -5.91 10.63
N ARG A 192 6.21 -6.31 10.61
CA ARG A 192 5.56 -6.89 9.41
C ARG A 192 5.61 -5.96 8.18
N THR A 193 5.59 -4.64 8.36
CA THR A 193 5.70 -3.68 7.25
C THR A 193 7.08 -3.77 6.57
N VAL A 194 8.16 -3.89 7.36
CA VAL A 194 9.52 -4.07 6.82
C VAL A 194 9.68 -5.45 6.19
N ALA A 195 9.07 -6.49 6.77
CA ALA A 195 9.04 -7.81 6.15
C ALA A 195 8.37 -7.77 4.77
N ALA A 196 7.19 -7.17 4.65
CA ALA A 196 6.50 -6.97 3.37
C ALA A 196 7.36 -6.19 2.36
N TRP A 197 8.07 -5.15 2.81
CA TRP A 197 8.98 -4.37 1.97
C TRP A 197 10.10 -5.20 1.36
N TYR A 198 10.71 -6.09 2.14
CA TYR A 198 11.73 -7.02 1.63
C TYR A 198 11.12 -8.07 0.70
N LEU A 199 9.93 -8.60 1.02
CA LEU A 199 9.26 -9.61 0.17
C LEU A 199 8.91 -9.08 -1.21
N TRP A 200 8.49 -7.81 -1.35
CA TRP A 200 8.29 -7.15 -2.65
C TRP A 200 9.55 -7.07 -3.52
N ARG A 201 10.74 -7.29 -2.94
CA ARG A 201 12.04 -7.19 -3.63
C ARG A 201 12.65 -8.55 -3.95
N VAL A 202 11.92 -9.64 -3.72
CA VAL A 202 12.39 -10.97 -4.11
C VAL A 202 12.27 -11.10 -5.63
N THR A 203 13.41 -10.97 -6.32
CA THR A 203 13.50 -11.15 -7.77
C THR A 203 13.49 -12.63 -8.14
N ASN A 204 13.12 -12.93 -9.39
CA ASN A 204 13.38 -14.25 -9.96
C ASN A 204 14.90 -14.44 -10.01
N LYS A 205 15.42 -15.44 -9.30
CA LYS A 205 16.68 -16.07 -9.67
C LYS A 205 16.39 -17.17 -10.67
#